data_AF-A0A0N4UTX1-F1
#
_entry.id   AF-A0A0N4UTX1-F1
#
_cell.length_a   1.000
_cell.length_b   1.000
_cell.length_c   1.000
_cell.angle_alpha   90.00
_cell.angle_beta   90.00
_cell.angle_gamma   90.00
#
_symmetry.space_group_name_H-M   'P 1'
#
loop_
_entity.id
_entity.type
_entity.pdbx_description
1 polymer ?
#
loop_
_entity_poly.entity_id
_entity_poly.type
_entity_poly.pdbx_seq_one_letter_code
_entity_poly.pdbx_strand_id
1 'polypeptide(L)'
;MAKEKKISSRVKKRKDPNAPKRAMPPFFIWMQENRERLKKPGMGVADVAKAAGIEWSKLADKSKWEKKAAEDKKRYERDMAAYKKG
;
A
#
# COMPACT_ATOMS: atom_id res chain seq x y z
N MET A 1 -12.55 -23.47 15.27
CA MET A 1 -12.94 -22.16 14.70
C MET A 1 -11.88 -21.71 13.70
N ALA A 2 -11.95 -22.16 12.45
CA ALA A 2 -11.05 -21.70 11.38
C ALA A 2 -11.63 -20.43 10.76
N LYS A 3 -10.93 -19.29 10.88
CA LYS A 3 -11.35 -18.03 10.28
C LYS A 3 -11.21 -18.12 8.75
N GLU A 4 -12.34 -18.37 8.10
CA GLU A 4 -12.52 -18.36 6.65
C GLU A 4 -12.19 -16.97 6.09
N LYS A 5 -10.98 -16.78 5.57
CA LYS A 5 -10.61 -15.55 4.86
C LYS A 5 -11.24 -15.58 3.47
N LYS A 6 -12.48 -15.08 3.39
CA LYS A 6 -13.20 -14.76 2.15
C LYS A 6 -12.33 -13.80 1.31
N ILE A 7 -11.57 -14.32 0.35
CA ILE A 7 -10.92 -13.50 -0.69
C ILE A 7 -12.04 -13.03 -1.60
N SER A 8 -12.73 -11.96 -1.19
CA SER A 8 -13.62 -11.21 -2.08
C SER A 8 -12.72 -10.65 -3.18
N SER A 9 -12.73 -11.31 -4.33
CA SER A 9 -12.21 -10.79 -5.59
C SER A 9 -13.01 -9.53 -5.92
N ARG A 10 -12.56 -8.41 -5.34
CA ARG A 10 -13.12 -7.10 -5.57
C ARG A 10 -12.85 -6.80 -7.03
N VAL A 11 -13.82 -7.15 -7.90
CA VAL A 11 -13.92 -6.67 -9.27
C VAL A 11 -13.65 -5.18 -9.16
N LYS A 12 -12.46 -4.75 -9.60
CA LYS A 12 -12.08 -3.34 -9.54
C LYS A 12 -13.07 -2.64 -10.47
N LYS A 13 -14.14 -2.06 -9.91
CA LYS A 13 -14.95 -1.05 -10.61
C LYS A 13 -13.95 -0.15 -11.32
N ARG A 14 -14.11 -0.01 -12.64
CA ARG A 14 -13.25 0.84 -13.47
C ARG A 14 -13.12 2.15 -12.72
N LYS A 15 -11.93 2.43 -12.20
CA LYS A 15 -11.68 3.70 -11.53
C LYS A 15 -11.80 4.75 -12.60
N ASP A 16 -12.60 5.78 -12.34
CA ASP A 16 -12.71 6.91 -13.23
C ASP A 16 -11.29 7.40 -13.56
N PRO A 17 -10.95 7.60 -14.84
CA PRO A 17 -9.60 8.01 -15.25
C PRO A 17 -9.16 9.32 -14.59
N ASN A 18 -10.14 10.17 -14.24
CA ASN A 18 -9.96 11.47 -13.62
C ASN A 18 -9.86 11.38 -12.08
N ALA A 19 -10.19 10.23 -11.48
CA ALA A 19 -10.10 10.08 -10.04
C ALA A 19 -8.63 10.08 -9.60
N PRO A 20 -8.27 10.87 -8.58
CA PRO A 20 -6.90 10.98 -8.14
C PRO A 20 -6.43 9.66 -7.54
N LYS A 21 -5.12 9.41 -7.69
CA LYS A 21 -4.51 8.16 -7.28
C LYS A 21 -4.57 8.04 -5.76
N ARG A 22 -5.17 6.95 -5.26
CA ARG A 22 -5.29 6.67 -3.82
C ARG A 22 -3.98 6.91 -3.06
N ALA A 23 -4.10 7.50 -1.87
CA ALA A 23 -3.01 7.61 -0.91
C ALA A 23 -2.32 6.25 -0.70
N MET A 24 -1.00 6.26 -0.64
CA MET A 24 -0.18 5.09 -0.40
C MET A 24 -0.06 4.84 1.11
N PRO A 25 -0.51 3.67 1.62
CA PRO A 25 -0.34 3.31 3.02
C PRO A 25 1.15 3.19 3.39
N PRO A 26 1.52 3.37 4.68
CA PRO A 26 2.91 3.34 5.13
C PRO A 26 3.63 2.04 4.76
N PHE A 27 2.92 0.90 4.80
CA PHE A 27 3.44 -0.40 4.34
C PHE A 27 3.89 -0.39 2.88
N PHE A 28 3.16 0.27 1.98
CA PHE A 28 3.52 0.31 0.56
C PHE A 28 4.69 1.26 0.28
N ILE A 29 4.80 2.36 1.04
CA ILE A 29 5.96 3.26 0.98
C ILE A 29 7.21 2.50 1.44
N TRP A 30 7.10 1.81 2.58
CA TRP A 30 8.15 0.93 3.09
C TRP A 30 8.52 -0.16 2.10
N MET A 31 7.52 -0.81 1.49
CA MET A 31 7.75 -1.89 0.53
C MET A 31 8.37 -1.37 -0.76
N GLN A 32 8.10 -0.15 -1.21
CA GLN A 32 8.80 0.44 -2.37
C GLN A 32 10.30 0.59 -2.10
N GLU A 33 10.67 1.11 -0.93
CA GLU A 33 12.07 1.27 -0.51
C GLU A 33 12.76 -0.07 -0.27
N ASN A 34 12.06 -1.04 0.33
CA ASN A 34 12.63 -2.34 0.68
C ASN A 34 12.40 -3.44 -0.36
N ARG A 35 11.63 -3.20 -1.41
CA ARG A 35 11.40 -4.15 -2.50
C ARG A 35 12.71 -4.54 -3.13
N GLU A 36 13.61 -3.58 -3.38
CA GLU A 36 14.90 -3.87 -4.00
C GLU A 36 15.78 -4.71 -3.07
N ARG A 37 15.72 -4.44 -1.77
CA ARG A 37 16.38 -5.24 -0.72
C ARG A 37 15.83 -6.67 -0.61
N LEU A 38 14.51 -6.82 -0.74
CA LEU A 38 13.80 -8.09 -0.59
C LEU A 38 13.71 -8.91 -1.89
N LYS A 39 13.82 -8.25 -3.04
CA LYS A 39 13.78 -8.86 -4.37
C LYS A 39 15.12 -9.57 -4.60
N LYS A 40 15.16 -10.85 -4.25
CA LYS A 40 16.26 -11.74 -4.64
C LYS A 40 16.02 -12.31 -6.05
N PRO A 41 17.09 -12.54 -6.84
CA PRO A 41 16.95 -13.21 -8.13
C PRO A 41 16.32 -14.60 -7.91
N GLY A 42 15.21 -14.87 -8.62
CA GLY A 42 14.45 -16.12 -8.50
C GLY A 42 13.26 -16.10 -7.53
N MET A 43 13.09 -15.06 -6.70
CA MET A 43 11.87 -14.93 -5.87
C MET A 43 10.72 -14.28 -6.64
N GLY A 44 9.55 -14.92 -6.60
CA GLY A 44 8.31 -14.36 -7.13
C GLY A 44 7.81 -13.18 -6.31
N VAL A 45 7.01 -12.30 -6.93
CA VAL A 45 6.41 -11.13 -6.25
C VAL A 45 5.58 -11.55 -5.02
N ALA A 46 4.96 -12.73 -5.06
CA ALA A 46 4.19 -13.28 -3.95
C ALA A 46 5.07 -13.59 -2.71
N ASP A 47 6.26 -14.15 -2.91
CA ASP A 47 7.16 -14.49 -1.80
C ASP A 47 7.81 -13.26 -1.21
N VAL A 48 8.17 -12.29 -2.05
CA VAL A 48 8.61 -10.95 -1.61
C VAL A 48 7.52 -10.29 -0.77
N ALA A 49 6.25 -10.36 -1.18
CA ALA A 49 5.14 -9.78 -0.42
C ALA A 49 4.92 -10.47 0.94
N LYS A 50 5.08 -11.80 1.02
CA LYS A 50 5.02 -12.53 2.29
C LYS A 50 6.16 -12.12 3.23
N ALA A 51 7.39 -12.12 2.74
CA ALA A 51 8.56 -11.70 3.52
C ALA A 51 8.43 -10.25 4.00
N ALA A 52 7.97 -9.36 3.12
CA ALA A 52 7.66 -7.96 3.42
C ALA A 52 6.65 -7.81 4.57
N GLY A 53 5.56 -8.59 4.56
CA GLY A 53 4.55 -8.53 5.61
C GLY A 53 5.07 -8.96 6.99
N ILE A 54 5.94 -9.97 7.03
CA ILE A 54 6.57 -10.46 8.28
C ILE A 54 7.51 -9.39 8.83
N GLU A 55 8.40 -8.86 7.99
CA GLU A 55 9.36 -7.83 8.37
C GLU A 55 8.64 -6.55 8.84
N TRP A 56 7.59 -6.14 8.13
CA TRP A 56 6.75 -5.00 8.53
C TRP A 56 6.08 -5.20 9.88
N SER A 57 5.65 -6.43 10.19
CA SER A 57 5.04 -6.73 11.49
C SER A 57 6.07 -6.70 12.63
N LYS A 58 7.33 -7.04 12.34
CA LYS A 58 8.44 -7.00 13.29
C LYS A 58 9.03 -5.60 13.51
N LEU A 59 8.87 -4.70 12.55
CA LEU A 59 9.32 -3.31 12.71
C LEU A 59 8.55 -2.64 13.85
N ALA A 60 9.27 -2.20 14.88
CA ALA A 60 8.69 -1.44 15.99
C ALA A 60 8.53 0.04 15.62
N ASP A 61 9.54 0.63 14.97
CA ASP A 61 9.47 2.00 14.51
C ASP A 61 8.98 2.07 13.06
N LYS A 62 7.71 2.47 12.92
CA LYS A 62 7.07 2.72 11.61
C LYS A 62 6.88 4.21 11.35
N SER A 63 7.31 5.06 12.28
CA SER A 63 7.01 6.49 12.34
C SER A 63 7.49 7.22 11.08
N LYS A 64 8.65 6.81 10.56
CA LYS A 64 9.21 7.35 9.31
C LYS A 64 8.25 7.16 8.12
N TRP A 65 7.67 5.97 7.97
CA TRP A 65 6.76 5.67 6.85
C TRP A 65 5.34 6.15 7.13
N GLU A 66 4.92 6.19 8.39
CA GLU A 66 3.65 6.81 8.78
C GLU A 66 3.62 8.31 8.49
N LYS A 67 4.71 9.04 8.77
CA LYS A 67 4.86 10.45 8.38
C LYS A 67 4.73 10.64 6.87
N LYS A 68 5.49 9.86 6.08
CA LYS A 68 5.40 9.89 4.61
C LYS A 68 3.99 9.54 4.11
N ALA A 69 3.34 8.55 4.72
CA ALA A 69 1.98 8.16 4.36
C ALA A 69 0.96 9.23 4.74
N ALA A 70 1.16 9.94 5.86
CA ALA A 70 0.30 11.05 6.27
C ALA A 70 0.43 12.23 5.29
N GLU A 71 1.63 12.52 4.79
CA GLU A 71 1.85 13.52 3.75
C GLU A 71 1.16 13.13 2.43
N ASP A 72 1.33 11.88 1.99
CA ASP A 72 0.68 11.38 0.78
C ASP A 72 -0.86 11.32 0.92
N LYS A 73 -1.35 11.03 2.13
CA LYS A 73 -2.78 11.12 2.47
C LYS A 73 -3.29 12.55 2.32
N LYS A 74 -2.57 13.54 2.86
CA LYS A 74 -2.94 14.97 2.71
C LYS A 74 -2.92 15.42 1.25
N ARG A 75 -1.99 14.89 0.44
CA ARG A 75 -1.99 15.13 -1.01
C ARG A 75 -3.24 14.53 -1.66
N TYR A 76 -3.53 13.26 -1.40
CA TYR A 76 -4.73 12.59 -1.93
C TYR A 76 -6.03 13.28 -1.49
N GLU A 77 -6.14 13.72 -0.25
CA GLU A 77 -7.32 14.46 0.24
C GLU A 77 -7.52 15.78 -0.52
N ARG A 78 -6.44 16.52 -0.79
CA ARG A 78 -6.48 17.72 -1.63
C ARG A 78 -6.90 17.41 -3.07
N ASP A 79 -6.27 16.42 -3.69
CA ASP A 79 -6.57 16.01 -5.06
C ASP A 79 -8.03 15.47 -5.16
N MET A 80 -8.51 14.74 -4.16
CA MET A 80 -9.90 14.25 -4.08
C MET A 80 -10.91 15.36 -3.86
N ALA A 81 -10.58 16.37 -3.06
CA ALA A 81 -11.43 17.52 -2.88
C ALA A 81 -11.59 18.31 -4.19
N ALA A 82 -10.49 18.47 -4.95
CA ALA A 82 -10.54 19.06 -6.29
C ALA A 82 -11.37 18.20 -7.26
N TYR A 83 -11.17 16.88 -7.25
CA TYR A 83 -11.93 15.95 -8.08
C TYR A 83 -13.43 15.92 -7.77
N LYS A 84 -13.83 15.97 -6.50
CA LYS A 84 -15.23 15.98 -6.09
C LYS A 84 -15.93 17.32 -6.36
N LYS A 85 -15.15 18.39 -6.51
CA LYS A 85 -15.67 19.74 -6.77
C LYS A 85 -15.88 20.00 -8.27
N GLY A 86 -15.28 19.20 -9.14
CA GLY A 86 -15.53 19.19 -10.60
C GLY A 86 -16.55 18.13 -10.98
#